data_AF-A0A381Y9Y9-F1
#
_entry.id   AF-A0A381Y9Y9-F1
#
_cell.length_a   1.000
_cell.length_b   1.000
_cell.length_c   1.000
_cell.angle_alpha   90.00
_cell.angle_beta   90.00
_cell.angle_gamma   90.00
#
_symmetry.space_group_name_H-M   'P 1'
#
loop_
_entity.id
_entity.type
_entity.pdbx_description
1 polymer ?
#
loop_
_entity_poly.entity_id
_entity_poly.type
_entity_poly.pdbx_seq_one_letter_code
_entity_poly.pdbx_strand_id
1 'polypeptide(L)'
;AILLGRYDRLVNTILQLLALAVLAVIGYRLDLNSWYYLGLVGAAATTAYQNRLCRNRDRALCLKAFINNTWFGASVFAGIVLSFATA
;
A
#
# COMPACT_ATOMS: atom_id res chain seq x y z
N ALA A 1 -19.47 -7.18 -10.67
CA ALA A 1 -18.35 -8.09 -10.99
C ALA A 1 -18.56 -8.61 -12.40
N ILE A 2 -18.04 -7.91 -13.42
CA ILE A 2 -18.26 -8.32 -14.83
C ILE A 2 -16.95 -8.28 -15.66
N LEU A 3 -15.91 -7.49 -15.33
CA LEU A 3 -14.68 -7.47 -16.17
C LEU A 3 -13.46 -8.28 -15.69
N LEU A 4 -13.27 -8.56 -14.38
CA LEU A 4 -11.99 -9.14 -13.90
C LEU A 4 -12.04 -10.48 -13.14
N GLY A 5 -13.23 -11.06 -12.95
CA GLY A 5 -13.38 -12.45 -12.49
C GLY A 5 -12.40 -12.89 -11.37
N ARG A 6 -11.57 -13.90 -11.66
CA ARG A 6 -10.60 -14.53 -10.74
C ARG A 6 -9.37 -13.69 -10.42
N TYR A 7 -9.05 -12.68 -11.23
CA TYR A 7 -7.73 -12.02 -11.23
C TYR A 7 -7.66 -10.69 -10.48
N ASP A 8 -8.80 -10.15 -10.00
CA ASP A 8 -8.85 -8.87 -9.26
C ASP A 8 -7.82 -8.80 -8.11
N ARG A 9 -7.64 -9.91 -7.39
CA ARG A 9 -6.68 -10.00 -6.27
C ARG A 9 -5.23 -9.87 -6.73
N LEU A 10 -4.87 -10.54 -7.83
CA LEU A 10 -3.53 -10.50 -8.39
C LEU A 10 -3.21 -9.09 -8.90
N VAL A 11 -4.13 -8.52 -9.68
CA VAL A 11 -3.99 -7.17 -10.24
C VAL A 11 -3.82 -6.13 -9.13
N ASN A 12 -4.68 -6.15 -8.10
CA ASN A 12 -4.57 -5.21 -6.98
C ASN A 12 -3.24 -5.35 -6.22
N THR A 13 -2.77 -6.58 -5.99
CA THR A 13 -1.48 -6.82 -5.32
C THR A 13 -0.31 -6.31 -6.16
N ILE A 14 -0.34 -6.55 -7.48
CA ILE A 14 0.70 -6.11 -8.41
C ILE A 14 0.75 -4.58 -8.48
N LEU A 15 -0.40 -3.92 -8.61
CA LEU A 15 -0.49 -2.45 -8.63
C LEU A 15 0.04 -1.84 -7.34
N GLN A 16 -0.30 -2.41 -6.18
CA GLN A 16 0.20 -1.92 -4.91
C GLN A 16 1.71 -2.17 -4.72
N LEU A 17 2.23 -3.31 -5.19
CA LEU A 17 3.68 -3.57 -5.21
C LEU A 17 4.42 -2.59 -6.13
N LEU A 18 3.86 -2.31 -7.31
CA LEU A 18 4.38 -1.29 -8.22
C LEU A 18 4.37 0.09 -7.57
N ALA A 19 3.30 0.47 -6.88
CA ALA A 19 3.23 1.73 -6.14
C ALA A 19 4.31 1.81 -5.06
N LEU A 20 4.52 0.75 -4.27
CA LEU A 20 5.60 0.67 -3.28
C LEU A 20 6.98 0.77 -3.94
N ALA A 21 7.19 0.12 -5.08
CA ALA A 21 8.46 0.18 -5.80
C ALA A 21 8.76 1.60 -6.32
N VAL A 22 7.76 2.27 -6.91
CA VAL A 22 7.89 3.66 -7.36
C VAL A 22 8.19 4.58 -6.18
N LEU A 23 7.48 4.40 -5.06
CA LEU A 23 7.74 5.15 -3.84
C LEU A 23 9.15 4.89 -3.29
N ALA A 24 9.62 3.65 -3.25
CA ALA A 24 10.99 3.34 -2.83
C ALA A 24 12.05 4.02 -3.72
N VAL A 25 11.84 4.06 -5.04
CA VAL A 25 12.72 4.77 -5.98
C VAL A 25 12.71 6.28 -5.73
N ILE A 26 11.54 6.86 -5.46
CA ILE A 26 11.40 8.27 -5.08
C ILE A 26 12.14 8.53 -3.77
N GLY A 27 11.95 7.68 -2.77
CA GLY A 27 12.68 7.64 -1.49
C GLY A 27 14.18 7.73 -1.67
N TYR A 28 14.71 6.85 -2.52
CA TYR A 28 16.12 6.79 -2.85
C TYR A 28 16.63 8.04 -3.60
N ARG A 29 15.86 8.56 -4.56
CA ARG A 29 16.25 9.76 -5.32
C ARG A 29 16.24 11.05 -4.50
N LEU A 30 15.43 11.12 -3.45
CA LEU A 30 15.32 12.25 -2.55
C LEU A 30 16.23 12.12 -1.32
N ASP A 31 17.06 11.06 -1.23
CA ASP A 31 17.90 10.76 -0.06
C ASP A 31 17.10 10.80 1.26
N LEU A 32 15.87 10.29 1.22
CA LEU A 32 14.96 10.30 2.37
C LEU A 32 15.47 9.37 3.49
N ASN A 33 15.32 9.81 4.73
CA ASN A 33 15.83 9.14 5.92
C ASN A 33 15.12 7.80 6.20
N SER A 34 15.67 6.98 7.08
CA SER A 34 15.15 5.67 7.52
C SER A 34 13.67 5.70 7.95
N TRP A 35 13.17 6.85 8.42
CA TRP A 35 11.76 7.07 8.74
C TRP A 35 10.80 6.92 7.55
N TYR A 36 11.24 7.30 6.35
CA TYR A 36 10.46 7.08 5.13
C TYR A 36 10.28 5.59 4.84
N TYR A 37 11.35 4.79 5.02
CA TYR A 37 11.30 3.35 4.83
C TYR A 37 10.40 2.66 5.87
N LEU A 38 10.35 3.16 7.11
CA LEU A 38 9.37 2.71 8.12
C LEU A 38 7.92 2.96 7.67
N GLY A 39 7.64 4.12 7.07
CA GLY A 39 6.34 4.40 6.45
C GLY A 39 5.99 3.44 5.31
N LEU A 40 6.97 3.10 4.46
CA LEU A 40 6.81 2.07 3.42
C LEU A 40 6.51 0.68 3.99
N VAL A 41 7.15 0.30 5.11
CA VAL A 41 6.86 -0.97 5.80
C VAL A 41 5.42 -0.99 6.33
N GLY A 42 4.94 0.12 6.90
CA GLY A 42 3.54 0.26 7.31
C GLY A 42 2.56 0.13 6.12
N ALA A 43 2.90 0.77 5.01
CA ALA A 43 2.13 0.65 3.78
C ALA A 43 2.11 -0.81 3.26
N ALA A 44 3.26 -1.49 3.27
CA ALA A 44 3.41 -2.91 2.90
C ALA A 44 2.57 -3.86 3.80
N ALA A 45 2.53 -3.60 5.10
CA ALA A 45 1.69 -4.34 6.04
C ALA A 45 0.19 -4.18 5.72
N THR A 46 -0.22 -2.96 5.36
CA THR A 46 -1.61 -2.64 4.99
C THR A 46 -2.05 -3.41 3.73
N THR A 47 -1.17 -3.49 2.73
CA THR A 47 -1.38 -4.33 1.54
C THR A 47 -1.49 -5.81 1.85
N ALA A 48 -0.65 -6.34 2.75
CA ALA A 48 -0.73 -7.74 3.16
C ALA A 48 -2.06 -8.04 3.88
N TYR A 49 -2.54 -7.10 4.70
CA TYR A 49 -3.83 -7.20 5.37
C TYR A 49 -5.00 -7.21 4.37
N GLN A 50 -5.02 -6.26 3.43
CA GLN A 50 -6.03 -6.20 2.35
C GLN A 50 -6.03 -7.49 1.52
N ASN A 51 -4.85 -8.00 1.17
CA ASN A 51 -4.68 -9.23 0.40
C ASN A 51 -5.20 -10.47 1.15
N ARG A 52 -5.04 -10.51 2.48
CA ARG A 52 -5.66 -11.54 3.34
C ARG A 52 -7.18 -11.41 3.40
N LEU A 53 -7.72 -10.20 3.53
CA LEU A 53 -9.16 -9.96 3.60
C LEU A 53 -9.87 -10.38 2.30
N CYS A 54 -9.26 -10.10 1.15
CA CYS A 54 -9.78 -10.49 -0.17
C CYS A 54 -9.62 -12.00 -0.48
N ARG A 55 -9.01 -12.80 0.41
CA ARG A 55 -8.83 -14.25 0.20
C ARG A 55 -10.15 -15.01 0.14
N ASN A 56 -11.17 -14.56 0.89
CA ASN A 56 -12.47 -15.24 0.97
C ASN A 56 -13.42 -14.89 -0.19
N ARG A 57 -13.00 -14.09 -1.18
CA ARG A 57 -13.80 -13.70 -2.37
C ARG A 57 -15.17 -13.08 -2.05
N ASP A 58 -15.36 -12.59 -0.83
CA ASP A 58 -16.58 -11.91 -0.45
C ASP A 58 -16.53 -10.46 -0.95
N ARG A 59 -17.56 -10.02 -1.69
CA ARG A 59 -17.66 -8.64 -2.19
C ARG A 59 -17.58 -7.63 -1.04
N ALA A 60 -18.16 -7.95 0.11
CA ALA A 60 -18.12 -7.08 1.28
C ALA A 60 -16.69 -6.89 1.80
N LEU A 61 -15.87 -7.94 1.77
CA LEU A 61 -14.48 -7.89 2.21
C LEU A 61 -13.58 -7.15 1.21
N CYS A 62 -13.82 -7.28 -0.10
CA CYS A 62 -13.12 -6.47 -1.11
C CYS A 62 -13.43 -4.99 -0.97
N LEU A 63 -14.69 -4.63 -0.72
CA LEU A 63 -15.07 -3.23 -0.54
C LEU A 63 -14.47 -2.66 0.75
N LYS A 64 -14.41 -3.47 1.82
CA LYS A 64 -13.69 -3.14 3.05
C LYS A 64 -12.20 -2.95 2.82
N ALA A 65 -11.56 -3.79 2.01
CA ALA A 65 -10.16 -3.64 1.64
C ALA A 65 -9.92 -2.34 0.85
N PHE A 66 -10.84 -1.97 -0.05
CA PHE A 66 -10.79 -0.71 -0.79
C PHE A 66 -10.86 0.52 0.13
N ILE A 67 -11.79 0.52 1.10
CA ILE A 67 -11.87 1.58 2.11
C ILE A 67 -10.61 1.61 2.99
N ASN A 68 -10.05 0.44 3.30
CA ASN A 68 -8.83 0.34 4.09
C ASN A 68 -7.57 0.81 3.35
N ASN A 69 -7.66 1.11 2.05
CA ASN A 69 -6.55 1.65 1.27
C ASN A 69 -6.17 3.08 1.70
N THR A 70 -7.05 3.80 2.40
CA THR A 70 -6.72 5.10 2.99
C THR A 70 -5.56 4.98 4.00
N TRP A 71 -5.46 3.85 4.72
CA TRP A 71 -4.37 3.59 5.66
C TRP A 71 -3.02 3.38 4.96
N PHE A 72 -3.02 2.89 3.72
CA PHE A 72 -1.81 2.79 2.90
C PHE A 72 -1.27 4.20 2.61
N GLY A 73 -2.14 5.09 2.12
CA GLY A 73 -1.79 6.49 1.88
C GLY A 73 -1.36 7.22 3.15
N ALA A 74 -2.08 7.01 4.26
CA ALA A 74 -1.74 7.60 5.56
C ALA A 74 -0.36 7.13 6.06
N SER A 75 -0.01 5.85 5.87
CA SER A 75 1.29 5.30 6.27
C SER A 75 2.45 5.91 5.46
N VAL A 76 2.27 6.03 4.14
CA VAL A 76 3.26 6.70 3.27
C VAL A 76 3.38 8.18 3.63
N PHE A 77 2.26 8.87 3.82
CA PHE A 77 2.24 10.29 4.21
C PHE A 77 2.91 10.52 5.55
N ALA A 78 2.62 9.70 6.56
CA ALA A 78 3.28 9.76 7.86
C ALA A 78 4.80 9.55 7.73
N GLY A 79 5.24 8.57 6.93
CA GLY A 79 6.66 8.34 6.67
C GLY A 79 7.36 9.53 6.01
N ILE A 80 6.69 10.20 5.07
CA ILE A 80 7.18 11.44 4.44
C ILE A 80 7.29 12.56 5.48
N VAL A 81 6.21 12.82 6.23
CA VAL A 81 6.17 13.88 7.26
C VAL A 81 7.25 13.65 8.32
N LEU A 82 7.39 12.42 8.82
CA LEU A 82 8.44 12.06 9.78
C LEU A 82 9.84 12.24 9.19
N SER A 83 10.04 11.86 7.93
CA SER A 83 11.33 12.06 7.26
C SER A 83 11.68 13.55 7.12
N PHE A 84 10.71 14.41 6.77
CA PHE A 84 10.93 15.85 6.70
C PHE A 84 11.07 16.51 8.08
N ALA A 85 10.42 15.97 9.11
CA ALA A 85 10.54 16.47 10.48
C ALA A 85 11.86 16.07 11.17
N THR A 86 12.56 15.06 10.62
CA THR A 86 13.83 14.53 11.16
C THR A 86 15.01 14.71 10.21
N ALA A 87 14.80 15.38 9.08
CA ALA A 87 15.84 15.87 8.16
C ALA A 87 16.28 17.27 8.57
#